data_AF-A0A5B0GXI9-F1
#
_entry.id   AF-A0A5B0GXI9-F1
#
_cell.length_a   1.000
_cell.length_b   1.000
_cell.length_c   1.000
_cell.angle_alpha   90.00
_cell.angle_beta   90.00
_cell.angle_gamma   90.00
#
_symmetry.space_group_name_H-M   'P 1'
#
loop_
_entity.id
_entity.type
_entity.pdbx_description
1 polymer ?
#
loop_
_entity_poly.entity_id
_entity_poly.type
_entity_poly.pdbx_seq_one_letter_code
_entity_poly.pdbx_strand_id
1 'polypeptide(L)'
;MTESDTVAERKRAILQWFVIRARRVEEHSLAQDKDKLLTWAQATLTLSGIEGEPPSELRWSLPPEEQLDSLAARCRPFLLKGDSVYWANVTTALGYLVRNETDPELPEAVEKLRDAWKKLDRDSADSLGFESRAGGVDGVLGDMVSSKALAFAWLYGDLVHADEDIPERVGEHGIDDRYRAGAILITNVARCVIMTLNVVRALQSRGIANLPAEVFEQRVVADPDAKLRIARSIMAPVGTSVEDLDKAMDKAAE
;
A
#
# COMPACT_ATOMS: atom_id res chain seq x y z
N MET A 1 30.81 10.53 -15.88
CA MET A 1 29.48 9.96 -15.63
C MET A 1 28.66 10.16 -16.88
N THR A 2 28.19 9.08 -17.51
CA THR A 2 27.43 9.16 -18.76
C THR A 2 25.95 9.48 -18.48
N GLU A 3 25.21 9.92 -19.51
CA GLU A 3 23.75 10.11 -19.42
C GLU A 3 23.04 8.79 -19.03
N SER A 4 23.54 7.66 -19.53
CA SER A 4 23.04 6.32 -19.17
C SER A 4 23.25 5.99 -17.69
N ASP A 5 24.40 6.35 -17.12
CA ASP A 5 24.68 6.13 -15.68
C ASP A 5 23.71 6.94 -14.82
N THR A 6 23.45 8.19 -15.22
CA THR A 6 22.54 9.11 -14.51
C THR A 6 21.09 8.58 -14.52
N VAL A 7 20.65 7.98 -15.64
CA VAL A 7 19.32 7.36 -15.73
C VAL A 7 19.23 6.12 -14.83
N ALA A 8 20.25 5.25 -14.86
CA ALA A 8 20.29 4.05 -14.04
C ALA A 8 20.26 4.37 -12.53
N GLU A 9 21.01 5.38 -12.10
CA GLU A 9 20.99 5.87 -10.72
C GLU A 9 19.60 6.35 -10.29
N ARG A 10 18.92 7.14 -11.13
CA ARG A 10 17.54 7.58 -10.86
C ARG A 10 16.58 6.41 -10.73
N LYS A 11 16.68 5.39 -11.59
CA LYS A 11 15.84 4.18 -11.52
C LYS A 11 16.10 3.40 -10.23
N ARG A 12 17.36 3.25 -9.82
CA ARG A 12 17.72 2.62 -8.54
C ARG A 12 17.21 3.42 -7.35
N ALA A 13 17.29 4.76 -7.37
CA ALA A 13 16.77 5.59 -6.29
C ALA A 13 15.25 5.40 -6.09
N ILE A 14 14.47 5.29 -7.17
CA ILE A 14 13.05 4.95 -7.11
C ILE A 14 12.86 3.59 -6.44
N LEU A 15 13.63 2.58 -6.84
CA LEU A 15 13.51 1.23 -6.28
C LEU A 15 13.95 1.15 -4.81
N GLN A 16 14.94 1.93 -4.37
CA GLN A 16 15.33 2.00 -2.96
C GLN A 16 14.16 2.49 -2.09
N TRP A 17 13.56 3.62 -2.47
CA TRP A 17 12.40 4.15 -1.77
C TRP A 17 11.18 3.22 -1.84
N PHE A 18 10.97 2.58 -2.98
CA PHE A 18 9.94 1.57 -3.13
C PHE A 18 10.14 0.42 -2.15
N VAL A 19 11.34 -0.17 -2.05
CA VAL A 19 11.62 -1.30 -1.14
C VAL A 19 11.35 -0.90 0.32
N ILE A 20 11.83 0.26 0.76
CA ILE A 20 11.61 0.74 2.14
C ILE A 20 10.11 0.84 2.43
N ARG A 21 9.33 1.44 1.53
CA ARG A 21 7.87 1.61 1.70
C ARG A 21 7.12 0.29 1.57
N ALA A 22 7.50 -0.57 0.63
CA ALA A 22 6.87 -1.86 0.37
C ALA A 22 7.04 -2.81 1.56
N ARG A 23 8.22 -2.79 2.21
CA ARG A 23 8.43 -3.56 3.44
C ARG A 23 7.50 -3.10 4.58
N ARG A 24 7.10 -1.83 4.63
CA ARG A 24 6.09 -1.37 5.62
C ARG A 24 4.70 -1.94 5.37
N VAL A 25 4.37 -2.19 4.10
CA VAL A 25 3.13 -2.89 3.72
C VAL A 25 3.23 -4.36 4.07
N GLU A 26 4.36 -5.00 3.74
CA GLU A 26 4.61 -6.42 4.04
C GLU A 26 4.60 -6.70 5.56
N GLU A 27 5.13 -5.80 6.39
CA GLU A 27 5.13 -5.89 7.86
C GLU A 27 3.77 -5.50 8.50
N HIS A 28 2.78 -5.10 7.72
CA HIS A 28 1.47 -4.74 8.26
C HIS A 28 0.73 -5.97 8.81
N SER A 29 -0.06 -5.81 9.88
CA SER A 29 -0.79 -6.91 10.53
C SER A 29 -1.69 -7.68 9.55
N LEU A 30 -2.45 -6.97 8.72
CA LEU A 30 -3.30 -7.56 7.67
C LEU A 30 -2.53 -8.27 6.55
N ALA A 31 -1.23 -7.99 6.39
CA ALA A 31 -0.39 -8.65 5.38
C ALA A 31 0.33 -9.90 5.92
N GLN A 32 0.31 -10.13 7.24
CA GLN A 32 0.93 -11.31 7.86
C GLN A 32 0.14 -12.60 7.53
N ASP A 33 -1.18 -12.51 7.47
CA ASP A 33 -2.06 -13.60 7.07
C ASP A 33 -2.33 -13.52 5.55
N LYS A 34 -1.45 -14.15 4.77
CA LYS A 34 -1.48 -14.09 3.30
C LYS A 34 -2.78 -14.67 2.73
N ASP A 35 -3.32 -15.71 3.34
CA ASP A 35 -4.54 -16.37 2.85
C ASP A 35 -5.77 -15.48 3.06
N LYS A 36 -5.87 -14.81 4.21
CA LYS A 36 -6.91 -13.79 4.41
C LYS A 36 -6.75 -12.59 3.49
N LEU A 37 -5.52 -12.09 3.31
CA LEU A 37 -5.26 -10.99 2.39
C LEU A 37 -5.72 -11.33 0.96
N LEU A 38 -5.43 -12.55 0.50
CA LEU A 38 -5.88 -13.04 -0.80
C LEU A 38 -7.39 -13.21 -0.87
N THR A 39 -8.03 -13.72 0.19
CA THR A 39 -9.49 -13.87 0.26
C THR A 39 -10.19 -12.51 0.13
N TRP A 40 -9.72 -11.49 0.83
CA TRP A 40 -10.26 -10.13 0.71
C TRP A 40 -10.02 -9.54 -0.68
N ALA A 41 -8.83 -9.75 -1.25
CA ALA A 41 -8.50 -9.28 -2.60
C ALA A 41 -9.35 -9.93 -3.70
N GLN A 42 -9.88 -11.15 -3.46
CA GLN A 42 -10.76 -11.86 -4.39
C GLN A 42 -12.23 -11.45 -4.29
N ALA A 43 -12.59 -10.56 -3.36
CA ALA A 43 -13.97 -10.13 -3.13
C ALA A 43 -14.92 -11.31 -2.86
N THR A 44 -14.47 -12.32 -2.10
CA THR A 44 -15.27 -13.52 -1.84
C THR A 44 -16.53 -13.19 -1.03
N LEU A 45 -17.67 -13.59 -1.61
CA LEU A 45 -19.00 -13.47 -1.03
C LEU A 45 -19.49 -14.85 -0.59
N THR A 46 -20.15 -14.93 0.57
CA THR A 46 -20.90 -16.12 0.98
C THR A 46 -22.39 -15.87 0.85
N LEU A 47 -23.08 -16.75 0.14
CA LEU A 47 -24.54 -16.81 0.03
C LEU A 47 -25.02 -18.01 0.83
N SER A 48 -25.97 -17.82 1.74
CA SER A 48 -26.65 -18.91 2.44
C SER A 48 -28.16 -18.78 2.28
N GLY A 49 -28.83 -19.93 2.11
CA GLY A 49 -30.27 -20.01 1.86
C GLY A 49 -30.70 -21.44 1.51
N ILE A 50 -32.00 -21.61 1.30
CA ILE A 50 -32.59 -22.87 0.85
C ILE A 50 -32.58 -22.86 -0.69
N GLU A 51 -32.15 -23.96 -1.30
CA GLU A 51 -32.14 -24.10 -2.76
C GLU A 51 -33.57 -23.97 -3.33
N GLY A 52 -33.76 -23.09 -4.31
CA GLY A 52 -35.07 -22.78 -4.89
C GLY A 52 -35.81 -21.62 -4.20
N GLU A 53 -35.28 -21.09 -3.10
CA GLU A 53 -35.79 -19.89 -2.42
C GLU A 53 -34.80 -18.72 -2.55
N PRO A 54 -35.25 -17.46 -2.40
CA PRO A 54 -34.33 -16.33 -2.31
C PRO A 54 -33.30 -16.55 -1.20
N PRO A 55 -32.02 -16.24 -1.43
CA PRO A 55 -30.98 -16.40 -0.42
C PRO A 55 -31.37 -15.62 0.84
N SER A 56 -31.26 -16.28 1.99
CA SER A 56 -31.66 -15.72 3.28
C SER A 56 -30.60 -14.77 3.84
N GLU A 57 -29.34 -14.92 3.42
CA GLU A 57 -28.23 -14.06 3.85
C GLU A 57 -27.15 -13.91 2.77
N LEU A 58 -26.69 -12.66 2.60
CA LEU A 58 -25.55 -12.27 1.79
C LEU A 58 -24.46 -11.74 2.73
N ARG A 59 -23.32 -12.42 2.85
CA ARG A 59 -22.26 -12.04 3.81
C ARG A 59 -20.93 -11.75 3.12
N TRP A 60 -20.35 -10.62 3.51
CA TRP A 60 -18.98 -10.24 3.21
C TRP A 60 -18.09 -10.50 4.42
N SER A 61 -16.92 -11.08 4.20
CA SER A 61 -15.85 -11.14 5.19
C SER A 61 -14.85 -10.05 4.84
N LEU A 62 -14.78 -8.99 5.66
CA LEU A 62 -13.92 -7.83 5.44
C LEU A 62 -12.95 -7.67 6.61
N PRO A 63 -11.77 -7.03 6.41
CA PRO A 63 -10.85 -6.73 7.51
C PRO A 63 -11.48 -5.73 8.50
N PRO A 64 -10.94 -5.60 9.73
CA PRO A 64 -11.29 -4.51 10.65
C PRO A 64 -10.91 -3.14 10.07
N GLU A 65 -11.79 -2.14 10.24
CA GLU A 65 -11.69 -0.82 9.62
C GLU A 65 -10.39 -0.08 9.96
N GLU A 66 -10.08 0.10 11.25
CA GLU A 66 -8.84 0.81 11.66
C GLU A 66 -7.56 0.16 11.10
N GLN A 67 -7.55 -1.17 10.98
CA GLN A 67 -6.43 -1.89 10.40
C GLN A 67 -6.37 -1.69 8.89
N LEU A 68 -7.52 -1.62 8.21
CA LEU A 68 -7.58 -1.34 6.79
C LEU A 68 -7.14 0.11 6.50
N ASP A 69 -7.56 1.09 7.29
CA ASP A 69 -7.14 2.48 7.18
C ASP A 69 -5.62 2.62 7.29
N SER A 70 -5.06 1.94 8.29
CA SER A 70 -3.61 1.84 8.50
C SER A 70 -2.89 1.21 7.31
N LEU A 71 -3.45 0.17 6.68
CA LEU A 71 -2.90 -0.43 5.46
C LEU A 71 -3.02 0.53 4.27
N ALA A 72 -4.17 1.17 4.10
CA ALA A 72 -4.47 2.11 3.03
C ALA A 72 -3.50 3.29 3.05
N ALA A 73 -3.22 3.87 4.22
CA ALA A 73 -2.22 4.92 4.40
C ALA A 73 -0.82 4.51 3.95
N ARG A 74 -0.43 3.23 4.16
CA ARG A 74 0.86 2.69 3.68
C ARG A 74 0.86 2.41 2.18
N CYS A 75 -0.29 2.06 1.61
CA CYS A 75 -0.46 1.75 0.20
C CYS A 75 -0.63 2.98 -0.69
N ARG A 76 -1.13 4.10 -0.16
CA ARG A 76 -1.42 5.33 -0.90
C ARG A 76 -0.28 5.83 -1.79
N PRO A 77 1.00 5.83 -1.37
CA PRO A 77 2.10 6.32 -2.21
C PRO A 77 2.29 5.54 -3.53
N PHE A 78 1.78 4.32 -3.63
CA PHE A 78 1.87 3.53 -4.85
C PHE A 78 0.74 3.86 -5.85
N LEU A 79 -0.33 4.54 -5.39
CA LEU A 79 -1.48 4.93 -6.20
C LEU A 79 -1.45 6.40 -6.66
N LEU A 80 -0.73 7.27 -5.94
CA LEU A 80 -0.71 8.69 -6.21
C LEU A 80 0.34 9.04 -7.28
N LYS A 81 -0.09 9.53 -8.44
CA LYS A 81 0.81 9.91 -9.58
C LYS A 81 1.94 10.88 -9.20
N GLY A 82 1.72 11.73 -8.18
CA GLY A 82 2.70 12.69 -7.69
C GLY A 82 3.81 12.08 -6.81
N ASP A 83 3.63 10.87 -6.30
CA ASP A 83 4.62 10.21 -5.45
C ASP A 83 5.72 9.52 -6.29
N SER A 84 6.96 9.59 -5.79
CA SER A 84 8.13 9.01 -6.49
C SER A 84 8.01 7.49 -6.68
N VAL A 85 7.32 6.82 -5.74
CA VAL A 85 7.10 5.37 -5.73
C VAL A 85 5.76 4.95 -6.35
N TYR A 86 5.09 5.87 -7.06
CA TYR A 86 3.92 5.54 -7.87
C TYR A 86 4.18 4.31 -8.76
N TRP A 87 3.22 3.40 -8.85
CA TRP A 87 3.39 2.09 -9.47
C TRP A 87 3.98 2.16 -10.89
N ALA A 88 3.62 3.18 -11.68
CA ALA A 88 4.12 3.33 -13.05
C ALA A 88 5.61 3.69 -13.07
N ASN A 89 6.06 4.50 -12.12
CA ASN A 89 7.48 4.85 -11.96
C ASN A 89 8.30 3.61 -11.57
N VAL A 90 7.78 2.81 -10.65
CA VAL A 90 8.42 1.58 -10.17
C VAL A 90 8.49 0.52 -11.27
N THR A 91 7.37 0.21 -11.94
CA THR A 91 7.34 -0.79 -13.01
C THR A 91 8.15 -0.36 -14.24
N THR A 92 8.30 0.94 -14.48
CA THR A 92 9.22 1.50 -15.48
C THR A 92 10.68 1.32 -15.06
N ALA A 93 11.02 1.53 -13.79
CA ALA A 93 12.36 1.26 -13.26
C ALA A 93 12.72 -0.22 -13.36
N LEU A 94 11.79 -1.12 -13.02
CA LEU A 94 11.95 -2.56 -13.20
C LEU A 94 12.14 -2.94 -14.68
N GLY A 95 11.30 -2.41 -15.56
CA GLY A 95 11.40 -2.65 -17.01
C GLY A 95 12.75 -2.21 -17.56
N TYR A 96 13.28 -1.08 -17.09
CA TYR A 96 14.63 -0.65 -17.44
C TYR A 96 15.68 -1.67 -16.98
N LEU A 97 15.62 -2.17 -15.75
CA LEU A 97 16.61 -3.13 -15.25
C LEU A 97 16.63 -4.45 -16.02
N VAL A 98 15.47 -4.93 -16.48
CA VAL A 98 15.35 -6.23 -17.15
C VAL A 98 15.45 -6.16 -18.68
N ARG A 99 15.61 -4.97 -19.28
CA ARG A 99 15.52 -4.76 -20.73
C ARG A 99 16.54 -5.53 -21.57
N ASN A 100 17.66 -5.92 -20.97
CA ASN A 100 18.75 -6.64 -21.64
C ASN A 100 18.87 -8.11 -21.16
N GLU A 101 17.94 -8.57 -20.32
CA GLU A 101 17.93 -9.94 -19.83
C GLU A 101 17.55 -10.89 -20.97
N THR A 102 18.34 -11.94 -21.17
CA THR A 102 18.10 -12.94 -22.20
C THR A 102 17.08 -14.01 -21.79
N ASP A 103 16.93 -14.23 -20.48
CA ASP A 103 15.91 -15.10 -19.91
C ASP A 103 14.58 -14.32 -19.79
N PRO A 104 13.50 -14.74 -20.47
CA PRO A 104 12.25 -14.01 -20.49
C PRO A 104 11.50 -14.02 -19.15
N GLU A 105 11.87 -14.89 -18.19
CA GLU A 105 11.15 -15.03 -16.92
C GLU A 105 10.95 -13.69 -16.19
N LEU A 106 12.03 -12.89 -16.09
CA LEU A 106 12.00 -11.60 -15.38
C LEU A 106 11.27 -10.50 -16.16
N PRO A 107 11.56 -10.25 -17.45
CA PRO A 107 10.74 -9.36 -18.28
C PRO A 107 9.25 -9.69 -18.22
N GLU A 108 8.86 -10.95 -18.37
CA GLU A 108 7.46 -11.37 -18.30
C GLU A 108 6.84 -11.11 -16.92
N ALA A 109 7.58 -11.37 -15.84
CA ALA A 109 7.11 -11.06 -14.50
C ALA A 109 6.86 -9.55 -14.30
N VAL A 110 7.73 -8.69 -14.83
CA VAL A 110 7.57 -7.23 -14.78
C VAL A 110 6.36 -6.76 -15.59
N GLU A 111 6.12 -7.33 -16.77
CA GLU A 111 4.93 -7.02 -17.57
C GLU A 111 3.64 -7.46 -16.86
N LYS A 112 3.60 -8.68 -16.31
CA LYS A 112 2.47 -9.17 -15.51
C LYS A 112 2.18 -8.26 -14.31
N LEU A 113 3.21 -7.77 -13.63
CA LEU A 113 3.07 -6.79 -12.56
C LEU A 113 2.50 -5.46 -13.06
N ARG A 114 3.00 -4.96 -14.19
CA ARG A 114 2.50 -3.72 -14.79
C ARG A 114 1.01 -3.82 -15.12
N ASP A 115 0.58 -4.94 -15.68
CA ASP A 115 -0.83 -5.17 -16.00
C ASP A 115 -1.69 -5.35 -14.75
N ALA A 116 -1.18 -6.01 -13.71
CA ALA A 116 -1.87 -6.08 -12.42
C ALA A 116 -2.07 -4.69 -11.81
N TRP A 117 -1.04 -3.84 -11.84
CA TRP A 117 -1.12 -2.46 -11.34
C TRP A 117 -2.09 -1.58 -12.14
N LYS A 118 -2.07 -1.65 -13.48
CA LYS A 118 -2.98 -0.89 -14.34
C LYS A 118 -4.44 -1.13 -14.00
N LYS A 119 -4.83 -2.36 -13.67
CA LYS A 119 -6.21 -2.70 -13.29
C LYS A 119 -6.68 -1.99 -12.02
N LEU A 120 -5.75 -1.68 -11.12
CA LEU A 120 -6.01 -0.99 -9.85
C LEU A 120 -5.97 0.53 -9.98
N ASP A 121 -5.52 1.05 -11.13
CA ASP A 121 -5.46 2.48 -11.38
C ASP A 121 -6.87 3.08 -11.42
N ARG A 122 -7.00 4.30 -10.87
CA ARG A 122 -8.26 5.06 -10.85
C ARG A 122 -8.85 5.23 -12.24
N ASP A 123 -7.99 5.45 -13.23
CA ASP A 123 -8.42 5.78 -14.59
C ASP A 123 -8.63 4.52 -15.46
N SER A 124 -8.39 3.32 -14.92
CA SER A 124 -8.65 2.07 -15.64
C SER A 124 -10.16 1.76 -15.67
N ALA A 125 -10.63 1.29 -16.83
CA ALA A 125 -12.00 0.81 -17.02
C ALA A 125 -12.26 -0.58 -16.42
N ASP A 126 -11.24 -1.28 -15.93
CA ASP A 126 -11.39 -2.60 -15.32
C ASP A 126 -12.20 -2.52 -14.01
N SER A 127 -13.12 -3.45 -13.81
CA SER A 127 -13.82 -3.60 -12.53
C SER A 127 -12.90 -4.23 -11.48
N LEU A 128 -13.06 -3.83 -10.20
CA LEU A 128 -12.34 -4.45 -9.08
C LEU A 128 -12.98 -5.75 -8.61
N GLY A 129 -14.23 -6.02 -9.00
CA GLY A 129 -14.90 -7.28 -8.66
C GLY A 129 -16.41 -7.23 -8.84
N PHE A 130 -17.03 -6.07 -8.67
CA PHE A 130 -18.48 -5.91 -8.84
C PHE A 130 -18.86 -4.52 -9.36
N GLU A 131 -20.10 -4.43 -9.82
CA GLU A 131 -20.81 -3.19 -10.08
C GLU A 131 -22.18 -3.31 -9.42
N SER A 132 -22.70 -2.21 -8.88
CA SER A 132 -23.95 -2.23 -8.13
C SER A 132 -24.81 -1.02 -8.45
N ARG A 133 -26.11 -1.20 -8.30
CA ARG A 133 -27.11 -0.13 -8.26
C ARG A 133 -27.71 -0.13 -6.88
N ALA A 134 -27.87 1.05 -6.30
CA ALA A 134 -28.56 1.26 -5.03
C ALA A 134 -29.88 1.99 -5.29
N GLY A 135 -30.90 1.68 -4.51
CA GLY A 135 -32.23 2.26 -4.58
C GLY A 135 -33.02 1.89 -3.33
N GLY A 136 -34.03 2.67 -2.98
CA GLY A 136 -35.01 2.29 -1.95
C GLY A 136 -35.71 0.96 -2.28
N VAL A 137 -36.15 0.23 -1.25
CA VAL A 137 -36.77 -1.11 -1.38
C VAL A 137 -37.94 -1.14 -2.38
N ASP A 138 -38.75 -0.10 -2.39
CA ASP A 138 -39.87 0.09 -3.33
C ASP A 138 -39.59 1.17 -4.40
N GLY A 139 -38.33 1.61 -4.49
CA GLY A 139 -37.88 2.70 -5.34
C GLY A 139 -37.33 2.26 -6.70
N VAL A 140 -36.99 3.25 -7.52
CA VAL A 140 -36.25 3.02 -8.77
C VAL A 140 -34.77 2.86 -8.41
N LEU A 141 -34.12 1.83 -8.95
CA LEU A 141 -32.67 1.69 -8.83
C LEU A 141 -31.96 2.87 -9.49
N GLY A 142 -30.97 3.43 -8.80
CA GLY A 142 -30.08 4.45 -9.36
C GLY A 142 -29.16 3.91 -10.45
N ASP A 143 -28.24 4.77 -10.88
CA ASP A 143 -27.26 4.44 -11.91
C ASP A 143 -26.32 3.30 -11.48
N MET A 144 -25.73 2.62 -12.47
CA MET A 144 -24.72 1.61 -12.22
C MET A 144 -23.43 2.28 -11.73
N VAL A 145 -22.96 1.91 -10.54
CA VAL A 145 -21.72 2.40 -9.96
C VAL A 145 -20.71 1.25 -9.89
N SER A 146 -19.50 1.50 -10.38
CA SER A 146 -18.44 0.50 -10.31
C SER A 146 -17.85 0.40 -8.90
N SER A 147 -17.43 -0.79 -8.50
CA SER A 147 -16.64 -0.99 -7.28
C SER A 147 -15.40 -0.09 -7.23
N LYS A 148 -14.81 0.27 -8.37
CA LYS A 148 -13.70 1.22 -8.42
C LYS A 148 -14.13 2.63 -7.98
N ALA A 149 -15.26 3.13 -8.47
CA ALA A 149 -15.79 4.43 -8.07
C ALA A 149 -16.07 4.47 -6.55
N LEU A 150 -16.69 3.41 -6.02
CA LEU A 150 -16.94 3.24 -4.59
C LEU A 150 -15.64 3.21 -3.77
N ALA A 151 -14.64 2.45 -4.20
CA ALA A 151 -13.37 2.31 -3.50
C ALA A 151 -12.59 3.63 -3.42
N PHE A 152 -12.58 4.41 -4.50
CA PHE A 152 -11.93 5.72 -4.51
C PHE A 152 -12.74 6.80 -3.81
N ALA A 153 -14.06 6.65 -3.71
CA ALA A 153 -14.88 7.50 -2.85
C ALA A 153 -14.59 7.22 -1.36
N TRP A 154 -14.40 5.95 -0.99
CA TRP A 154 -13.92 5.61 0.36
C TRP A 154 -12.52 6.18 0.65
N LEU A 155 -11.56 5.84 -0.22
CA LEU A 155 -10.16 6.20 0.00
C LEU A 155 -9.94 7.71 0.09
N TYR A 156 -10.58 8.49 -0.79
CA TYR A 156 -10.39 9.93 -0.83
C TYR A 156 -11.47 10.74 -0.13
N GLY A 157 -12.68 10.22 0.01
CA GLY A 157 -13.80 10.96 0.60
C GLY A 157 -14.10 10.65 2.06
N ASP A 158 -13.89 9.41 2.49
CA ASP A 158 -14.14 9.00 3.88
C ASP A 158 -12.84 8.98 4.70
N LEU A 159 -11.71 8.55 4.10
CA LEU A 159 -10.46 8.33 4.81
C LEU A 159 -9.45 9.50 4.72
N VAL A 160 -9.23 10.07 3.54
CA VAL A 160 -8.08 10.98 3.29
C VAL A 160 -8.49 12.45 3.15
N HIS A 161 -9.49 12.74 2.33
CA HIS A 161 -10.05 14.08 2.13
C HIS A 161 -11.53 14.07 2.52
N ALA A 162 -12.14 15.24 2.60
CA ALA A 162 -13.59 15.40 2.73
C ALA A 162 -14.12 15.86 1.37
N ASP A 163 -13.99 15.00 0.35
CA ASP A 163 -14.44 15.30 -1.01
C ASP A 163 -15.96 15.53 -0.97
N GLU A 164 -16.42 16.74 -1.31
CA GLU A 164 -17.85 17.09 -1.29
C GLU A 164 -18.63 16.45 -2.45
N ASP A 165 -17.93 15.92 -3.47
CA ASP A 165 -18.50 15.36 -4.71
C ASP A 165 -18.88 13.86 -4.63
N ILE A 166 -18.82 13.27 -3.43
CA ILE A 166 -19.15 11.86 -3.22
C ILE A 166 -20.60 11.55 -3.64
N PRO A 167 -21.63 12.33 -3.25
CA PRO A 167 -23.01 12.02 -3.61
C PRO A 167 -23.23 11.92 -5.13
N GLU A 168 -22.57 12.78 -5.91
CA GLU A 168 -22.62 12.76 -7.37
C GLU A 168 -21.95 11.52 -7.97
N ARG A 169 -20.91 10.99 -7.31
CA ARG A 169 -20.11 9.85 -7.81
C ARG A 169 -20.69 8.49 -7.47
N VAL A 170 -21.37 8.36 -6.33
CA VAL A 170 -21.83 7.07 -5.81
C VAL A 170 -23.34 6.97 -5.61
N GLY A 171 -24.08 8.06 -5.80
CA GLY A 171 -25.54 8.07 -5.62
C GLY A 171 -25.94 7.63 -4.21
N GLU A 172 -26.90 6.71 -4.11
CA GLU A 172 -27.43 6.22 -2.83
C GLU A 172 -26.53 5.22 -2.08
N HIS A 173 -25.34 4.88 -2.61
CA HIS A 173 -24.44 3.94 -1.95
C HIS A 173 -23.88 4.49 -0.63
N GLY A 174 -24.04 3.72 0.44
CA GLY A 174 -23.65 4.10 1.79
C GLY A 174 -22.16 3.90 2.08
N ILE A 175 -21.75 4.22 3.30
CA ILE A 175 -20.37 4.00 3.77
C ILE A 175 -19.97 2.52 3.70
N ASP A 176 -20.89 1.60 3.97
CA ASP A 176 -20.60 0.15 3.94
C ASP A 176 -20.24 -0.35 2.53
N ASP A 177 -20.90 0.17 1.50
CA ASP A 177 -20.62 -0.18 0.10
C ASP A 177 -19.26 0.36 -0.34
N ARG A 178 -18.97 1.60 0.06
CA ARG A 178 -17.69 2.28 -0.16
C ARG A 178 -16.56 1.55 0.56
N TYR A 179 -16.75 1.22 1.85
CA TYR A 179 -15.79 0.47 2.67
C TYR A 179 -15.48 -0.91 2.08
N ARG A 180 -16.51 -1.67 1.66
CA ARG A 180 -16.35 -2.97 1.01
C ARG A 180 -15.48 -2.87 -0.24
N ALA A 181 -15.76 -1.89 -1.09
CA ALA A 181 -14.98 -1.66 -2.29
C ALA A 181 -13.54 -1.21 -1.98
N GLY A 182 -13.38 -0.34 -0.98
CA GLY A 182 -12.10 0.09 -0.44
C GLY A 182 -11.24 -1.07 0.07
N ALA A 183 -11.85 -2.01 0.79
CA ALA A 183 -11.19 -3.22 1.27
C ALA A 183 -10.64 -4.07 0.11
N ILE A 184 -11.42 -4.28 -0.96
CA ILE A 184 -10.98 -5.02 -2.14
C ILE A 184 -9.83 -4.29 -2.85
N LEU A 185 -9.93 -2.97 -3.02
CA LEU A 185 -8.88 -2.16 -3.64
C LEU A 185 -7.57 -2.26 -2.85
N ILE A 186 -7.60 -1.94 -1.56
CA ILE A 186 -6.40 -1.83 -0.73
C ILE A 186 -5.72 -3.19 -0.53
N THR A 187 -6.48 -4.27 -0.40
CA THR A 187 -5.91 -5.62 -0.29
C THR A 187 -5.28 -6.08 -1.62
N ASN A 188 -5.86 -5.73 -2.77
CA ASN A 188 -5.21 -5.95 -4.07
C ASN A 188 -3.95 -5.09 -4.27
N VAL A 189 -3.96 -3.84 -3.80
CA VAL A 189 -2.78 -2.97 -3.83
C VAL A 189 -1.68 -3.55 -2.95
N ALA A 190 -1.98 -3.93 -1.71
CA ALA A 190 -1.02 -4.56 -0.81
C ALA A 190 -0.41 -5.84 -1.42
N ARG A 191 -1.25 -6.69 -2.03
CA ARG A 191 -0.80 -7.86 -2.80
C ARG A 191 0.16 -7.46 -3.92
N CYS A 192 -0.18 -6.45 -4.74
CA CYS A 192 0.68 -6.01 -5.84
C CYS A 192 2.01 -5.41 -5.34
N VAL A 193 2.00 -4.68 -4.22
CA VAL A 193 3.21 -4.18 -3.56
C VAL A 193 4.12 -5.34 -3.16
N ILE A 194 3.59 -6.35 -2.47
CA ILE A 194 4.36 -7.52 -2.01
C ILE A 194 4.90 -8.33 -3.19
N MET A 195 4.09 -8.56 -4.23
CA MET A 195 4.56 -9.23 -5.44
C MET A 195 5.69 -8.44 -6.13
N THR A 196 5.55 -7.12 -6.22
CA THR A 196 6.57 -6.23 -6.80
C THR A 196 7.85 -6.25 -5.96
N LEU A 197 7.74 -6.24 -4.62
CA LEU A 197 8.87 -6.37 -3.70
C LEU A 197 9.61 -7.70 -3.89
N ASN A 198 8.89 -8.80 -4.10
CA ASN A 198 9.50 -10.11 -4.37
C ASN A 198 10.25 -10.14 -5.71
N VAL A 199 9.76 -9.46 -6.75
CA VAL A 199 10.51 -9.28 -8.00
C VAL A 199 11.78 -8.46 -7.77
N VAL A 200 11.72 -7.37 -7.00
CA VAL A 200 12.93 -6.60 -6.64
C VAL A 200 13.95 -7.47 -5.89
N ARG A 201 13.50 -8.30 -4.94
CA ARG A 201 14.37 -9.25 -4.22
C ARG A 201 15.01 -10.27 -5.16
N ALA A 202 14.26 -10.81 -6.13
CA ALA A 202 14.79 -11.73 -7.13
C ALA A 202 15.84 -11.06 -8.04
N LEU A 203 15.61 -9.80 -8.45
CA LEU A 203 16.60 -9.02 -9.19
C LEU A 203 17.84 -8.72 -8.34
N GLN A 204 17.67 -8.46 -7.03
CA GLN A 204 18.79 -8.26 -6.11
C GLN A 204 19.62 -9.53 -5.95
N SER A 205 18.99 -10.69 -5.75
CA SER A 205 19.71 -11.97 -5.56
C SER A 205 20.48 -12.40 -6.81
N ARG A 206 20.05 -11.95 -8.00
CA ARG A 206 20.74 -12.16 -9.28
C ARG A 206 21.81 -11.10 -9.58
N GLY A 207 22.01 -10.12 -8.70
CA GLY A 207 22.97 -9.03 -8.92
C GLY A 207 22.56 -8.02 -10.01
N ILE A 208 21.29 -7.99 -10.40
CA ILE A 208 20.76 -7.10 -11.43
C ILE A 208 20.39 -5.75 -10.82
N ALA A 209 19.65 -5.75 -9.71
CA ALA A 209 19.15 -4.53 -9.08
C ALA A 209 20.28 -3.67 -8.48
N ASN A 210 21.29 -4.30 -7.88
CA ASN A 210 22.45 -3.65 -7.27
C ASN A 210 22.06 -2.53 -6.29
N LEU A 211 21.07 -2.79 -5.44
CA LEU A 211 20.66 -1.88 -4.38
C LEU A 211 21.49 -2.13 -3.10
N PRO A 212 21.70 -1.11 -2.25
CA PRO A 212 22.38 -1.29 -0.96
C PRO A 212 21.62 -2.29 -0.08
N ALA A 213 22.36 -3.19 0.60
CA ALA A 213 21.77 -4.23 1.46
C ALA A 213 20.90 -3.64 2.58
N GLU A 214 21.30 -2.50 3.14
CA GLU A 214 20.59 -1.78 4.21
C GLU A 214 19.13 -1.46 3.85
N VAL A 215 18.80 -1.27 2.56
CA VAL A 215 17.42 -1.05 2.09
C VAL A 215 16.50 -2.24 2.43
N PHE A 216 17.05 -3.47 2.43
CA PHE A 216 16.33 -4.70 2.75
C PHE A 216 16.42 -5.11 4.22
N GLU A 217 17.38 -4.55 4.97
CA GLU A 217 17.69 -4.99 6.33
C GLU A 217 17.19 -4.01 7.40
N GLN A 218 17.18 -2.70 7.10
CA GLN A 218 16.80 -1.68 8.08
C GLN A 218 15.40 -1.92 8.64
N ARG A 219 15.17 -1.56 9.90
CA ARG A 219 13.84 -1.61 10.51
C ARG A 219 12.92 -0.61 9.83
N VAL A 220 11.72 -1.05 9.44
CA VAL A 220 10.73 -0.19 8.74
C VAL A 220 9.45 0.08 9.54
N VAL A 221 9.27 -0.59 10.68
CA VAL A 221 8.17 -0.37 11.63
C VAL A 221 8.73 0.20 12.93
N ALA A 222 8.01 1.15 13.53
CA ALA A 222 8.40 1.71 14.81
C ALA A 222 8.29 0.66 15.92
N ASP A 223 9.20 0.73 16.87
CA ASP A 223 9.18 -0.07 18.08
C ASP A 223 8.59 0.80 19.20
N PRO A 224 7.33 0.58 19.60
CA PRO A 224 6.68 1.41 20.61
C PRO A 224 7.34 1.27 21.98
N ASP A 225 8.11 0.19 22.20
CA ASP A 225 8.82 -0.11 23.43
C ASP A 225 10.33 0.16 23.31
N ALA A 226 10.73 1.03 22.36
CA ALA A 226 12.12 1.34 22.09
C ALA A 226 12.87 1.76 23.36
N LYS A 227 13.85 0.95 23.75
CA LYS A 227 14.72 1.25 24.89
C LYS A 227 15.88 2.13 24.43
N LEU A 228 15.92 3.35 24.91
CA LEU A 228 17.08 4.21 24.72
C LEU A 228 18.20 3.78 25.67
N ARG A 229 19.33 3.33 25.11
CA ARG A 229 20.53 3.13 25.92
C ARG A 229 21.19 4.48 26.16
N ILE A 230 20.93 5.03 27.34
CA ILE A 230 21.57 6.27 27.79
C ILE A 230 22.98 5.92 28.26
N ALA A 231 24.00 6.40 27.54
CA ALA A 231 25.39 6.21 27.93
C ALA A 231 25.73 7.02 29.19
N ARG A 232 25.24 8.26 29.26
CA ARG A 232 25.35 9.16 30.41
C ARG A 232 24.13 10.08 30.49
N SER A 233 23.74 10.42 31.71
CA SER A 233 22.73 11.44 31.99
C SER A 233 23.16 12.25 33.20
N ILE A 234 22.98 13.56 33.12
CA ILE A 234 23.18 14.47 34.25
C ILE A 234 21.87 15.20 34.50
N MET A 235 21.52 15.32 35.77
CA MET A 235 20.39 16.09 36.24
C MET A 235 20.94 17.23 37.11
N ALA A 236 20.50 18.46 36.85
CA ALA A 236 20.89 19.65 37.60
C ALA A 236 19.67 20.54 37.87
N PRO A 237 19.73 21.43 38.88
CA PRO A 237 18.65 22.37 39.17
C PRO A 237 18.26 23.23 37.95
N VAL A 238 16.98 23.59 37.88
CA VAL A 238 16.46 24.50 36.86
C VAL A 238 17.22 25.83 36.94
N GLY A 239 17.73 26.30 35.81
CA GLY A 239 18.57 27.50 35.71
C GLY A 239 20.08 27.22 35.69
N THR A 240 20.51 25.96 35.83
CA THR A 240 21.91 25.58 35.57
C THR A 240 22.25 25.85 34.12
N SER A 241 23.41 26.48 33.86
CA SER A 241 23.84 26.81 32.51
C SER A 241 24.20 25.56 31.70
N VAL A 242 24.09 25.63 30.38
CA VAL A 242 24.54 24.54 29.48
C VAL A 242 26.03 24.29 29.64
N GLU A 243 26.84 25.33 29.83
CA GLU A 243 28.29 25.22 30.08
C GLU A 243 28.60 24.42 31.36
N ASP A 244 27.81 24.59 32.42
CA ASP A 244 28.01 23.85 33.66
C ASP A 244 27.54 22.39 33.54
N LEU A 245 26.50 22.14 32.73
CA LEU A 245 26.06 20.78 32.38
C LEU A 245 27.12 20.05 31.55
N ASP A 246 27.73 20.71 30.57
CA ASP A 246 28.78 20.15 29.73
C ASP A 246 30.03 19.81 30.57
N LYS A 247 30.47 20.73 31.44
CA LYS A 247 31.57 20.46 32.39
C LYS A 247 31.26 19.29 33.31
N ALA A 248 30.02 19.18 33.79
CA ALA A 248 29.63 18.05 34.63
C ALA A 248 29.65 16.73 33.84
N MET A 249 29.30 16.77 32.56
CA MET A 249 29.27 15.61 31.66
C MET A 249 30.67 15.13 31.30
N ASP A 250 31.60 16.06 31.09
CA ASP A 250 33.03 15.79 30.88
C ASP A 250 33.67 15.23 32.16
N LYS A 251 33.32 15.75 33.34
CA LYS A 251 33.83 15.22 34.60
C LYS A 251 33.31 13.81 34.93
N ALA A 252 32.07 13.51 34.54
CA ALA A 252 31.53 12.16 34.64
C ALA A 252 32.16 11.19 33.61
N ALA A 253 33.08 11.68 32.77
CA ALA A 253 33.78 10.89 31.77
C ALA A 253 35.09 10.24 32.20
N GLU A 254 35.70 10.77 33.26
CA GLU A 254 36.96 10.31 33.88
C GLU A 254 36.71 9.20 34.91
#